data_AF-A0A7D8YG01-F1
#
_entry.id   AF-A0A7D8YG01-F1
#
_cell.length_a   1.000
_cell.length_b   1.000
_cell.length_c   1.000
_cell.angle_alpha   90.00
_cell.angle_beta   90.00
_cell.angle_gamma   90.00
#
_symmetry.space_group_name_H-M   'P 1'
#
loop_
_entity.id
_entity.type
_entity.pdbx_description
1 polymer ?
#
loop_
_entity_poly.entity_id
_entity_poly.type
_entity_poly.pdbx_seq_one_letter_code
_entity_poly.pdbx_strand_id
1 'polypeptide(L)'
;PVRIVPPDPAWGRDRLAFLLADRIDAVSIRPGGTLHPLLLERLSEEPGGSVRILVPVEPWGQPASVPGRRLVEELIAAGAIGYCWGPDIAGGDAIRAGRHATSGQQESPLAARRLLASPDDWLIHCTRGRGGPWPGQSEAQFRDWLLLSVPRPIDLSPLATLRRIVGQRHLIGGGTTVRGGRPVVCFSAAPLLDVIARRTFRPHLGRWDAEPYGIAILRRAARRLGAEPVIYVDPDGNPRNRQGNSGPEEETRPAVEADCRGVEGPEEPPAAWRIQPCGQTFDWTVEREWRMPGEIDLRRLGPNDAVVFVARRDEVARLDASPWPVVSIETLCGLVDQAGSGPWRDQVALP
;
A
#
# COMPACT_ATOMS: atom_id res chain seq x y z
N PRO A 1 17.05 28.85 -0.09
CA PRO A 1 15.96 28.47 0.83
C PRO A 1 15.04 29.67 1.13
N VAL A 2 13.80 29.64 0.62
CA VAL A 2 12.77 30.62 0.99
C VAL A 2 12.27 30.26 2.38
N ARG A 3 12.50 31.13 3.35
CA ARG A 3 12.00 30.97 4.73
C ARG A 3 10.68 31.72 4.82
N ILE A 4 9.56 30.99 4.81
CA ILE A 4 8.26 31.57 5.11
C ILE A 4 8.20 31.77 6.62
N VAL A 5 8.28 33.02 7.05
CA VAL A 5 8.05 33.40 8.45
C VAL A 5 6.57 33.72 8.56
N PRO A 6 5.80 32.99 9.40
CA PRO A 6 4.40 33.34 9.61
C PRO A 6 4.34 34.75 10.17
N PRO A 7 3.41 35.60 9.69
CA PRO A 7 3.28 36.97 10.17
C PRO A 7 2.87 37.04 11.65
N ASP A 8 2.37 35.94 12.23
CA ASP A 8 2.07 35.80 13.65
C ASP A 8 2.58 34.43 14.18
N PRO A 9 3.42 34.41 15.23
CA PRO A 9 3.97 33.19 15.82
C PRO A 9 2.93 32.28 16.48
N ALA A 10 1.70 32.76 16.74
CA ALA A 10 0.61 31.94 17.24
C ALA A 10 -0.05 31.07 16.14
N TRP A 11 0.31 31.27 14.87
CA TRP A 11 -0.28 30.51 13.78
C TRP A 11 0.26 29.09 13.73
N GLY A 12 -0.64 28.13 14.00
CA GLY A 12 -0.35 26.72 13.80
C GLY A 12 -0.16 26.36 12.33
N ARG A 13 0.47 25.20 12.07
CA ARG A 13 0.72 24.65 10.73
C ARG A 13 -0.51 24.69 9.82
N ASP A 14 -1.67 24.31 10.35
CA ASP A 14 -2.90 24.18 9.57
C ASP A 14 -3.41 25.56 9.10
N ARG A 15 -3.29 26.61 9.93
CA ARG A 15 -3.66 27.99 9.54
C ARG A 15 -2.75 28.51 8.44
N LEU A 16 -1.45 28.22 8.51
CA LEU A 16 -0.50 28.59 7.46
C LEU A 16 -0.81 27.88 6.13
N ALA A 17 -1.17 26.59 6.20
CA ALA A 17 -1.57 25.83 5.01
C ALA A 17 -2.82 26.42 4.34
N PHE A 18 -3.79 26.89 5.13
CA PHE A 18 -5.01 27.52 4.63
C PHE A 18 -4.75 28.85 3.93
N LEU A 19 -3.87 29.68 4.50
CA LEU A 19 -3.55 31.00 3.94
C LEU A 19 -2.71 30.92 2.66
N LEU A 20 -1.87 29.90 2.54
CA LEU A 20 -1.04 29.72 1.35
C LEU A 20 -1.76 29.01 0.20
N ALA A 21 -2.91 28.39 0.47
CA ALA A 21 -3.62 27.60 -0.52
C ALA A 21 -4.57 28.48 -1.34
N ASP A 22 -4.35 28.54 -2.66
CA ASP A 22 -5.30 29.15 -3.60
C ASP A 22 -6.67 28.44 -3.56
N ARG A 23 -6.66 27.14 -3.23
CA ARG A 23 -7.87 26.31 -3.08
C ARG A 23 -7.68 25.21 -2.03
N ILE A 24 -8.74 24.90 -1.30
CA ILE A 24 -8.80 23.81 -0.33
C ILE A 24 -9.88 22.80 -0.74
N ASP A 25 -9.47 21.55 -0.96
CA ASP A 25 -10.36 20.44 -1.27
C ASP A 25 -10.50 19.54 -0.02
N ALA A 26 -11.62 19.63 0.68
CA ALA A 26 -11.90 18.90 1.91
C ALA A 26 -12.68 17.60 1.64
N VAL A 27 -12.01 16.47 1.85
CA VAL A 27 -12.57 15.12 1.64
C VAL A 27 -13.39 14.64 2.84
N SER A 28 -12.93 14.96 4.06
CA SER A 28 -13.62 14.63 5.30
C SER A 28 -13.17 15.57 6.41
N ILE A 29 -14.11 16.04 7.23
CA ILE A 29 -13.85 16.97 8.34
C ILE A 29 -14.56 16.44 9.57
N ARG A 30 -13.85 16.40 10.70
CA ARG A 30 -14.44 16.07 11.99
C ARG A 30 -15.24 17.27 12.52
N PRO A 31 -16.51 17.10 12.91
CA PRO A 31 -17.27 18.16 13.59
C PRO A 31 -16.54 18.63 14.85
N GLY A 32 -16.37 19.95 15.00
CA GLY A 32 -15.64 20.55 16.13
C GLY A 32 -14.11 20.34 16.13
N GLY A 33 -13.54 19.80 15.03
CA GLY A 33 -12.09 19.72 14.85
C GLY A 33 -11.46 21.08 14.51
N THR A 34 -10.14 21.17 14.57
CA THR A 34 -9.36 22.42 14.32
C THR A 34 -9.51 22.97 12.91
N LEU A 35 -9.77 22.11 11.91
CA LEU A 35 -9.94 22.52 10.51
C LEU A 35 -11.31 23.14 10.24
N HIS A 36 -12.33 22.79 11.02
CA HIS A 36 -13.68 23.30 10.83
C HIS A 36 -13.76 24.84 10.94
N PRO A 37 -13.30 25.48 12.04
CA PRO A 37 -13.35 26.94 12.15
C PRO A 37 -12.45 27.64 11.12
N LEU A 38 -11.33 27.03 10.71
CA LEU A 38 -10.45 27.59 9.68
C LEU A 38 -11.13 27.62 8.29
N LEU A 39 -11.96 26.63 7.97
CA LEU A 39 -12.73 26.62 6.72
C LEU A 39 -13.80 27.71 6.72
N LEU A 40 -14.50 27.89 7.84
CA LEU A 40 -15.49 28.96 8.00
C LEU A 40 -14.84 30.34 7.95
N GLU A 41 -13.69 30.52 8.60
CA GLU A 41 -12.89 31.75 8.54
C GLU A 41 -12.52 32.07 7.08
N ARG A 42 -11.94 31.11 6.36
CA ARG A 42 -11.56 31.30 4.95
C ARG A 42 -12.76 31.61 4.04
N LEU A 43 -13.88 30.93 4.25
CA LEU A 43 -15.12 31.18 3.49
C LEU A 43 -15.71 32.56 3.78
N SER A 44 -15.50 33.09 4.99
CA SER A 44 -15.93 34.45 5.35
C SER A 44 -15.08 35.54 4.68
N GLU A 45 -13.80 35.26 4.45
CA GLU A 45 -12.86 36.18 3.80
C GLU A 45 -12.95 36.12 2.27
N GLU A 46 -13.07 34.91 1.70
CA GLU A 46 -13.13 34.65 0.26
C GLU A 46 -14.29 33.70 -0.09
N PRO A 47 -15.55 34.19 -0.09
CA PRO A 47 -16.69 33.38 -0.49
C PRO A 47 -16.70 33.21 -2.02
N GLY A 48 -16.29 32.04 -2.51
CA GLY A 48 -16.36 31.71 -3.93
C GLY A 48 -15.29 30.72 -4.42
N GLY A 49 -15.53 29.42 -4.23
CA GLY A 49 -14.73 28.35 -4.86
C GLY A 49 -13.31 28.15 -4.31
N SER A 50 -12.91 28.95 -3.32
CA SER A 50 -11.71 28.77 -2.50
C SER A 50 -11.75 27.48 -1.68
N VAL A 51 -12.95 27.01 -1.31
CA VAL A 51 -13.16 25.76 -0.57
C VAL A 51 -14.14 24.86 -1.32
N ARG A 52 -13.74 23.60 -1.51
CA ARG A 52 -14.58 22.51 -2.00
C ARG A 52 -14.75 21.45 -0.93
N ILE A 53 -15.97 20.93 -0.80
CA ILE A 53 -16.26 19.86 0.16
C ILE A 53 -16.86 18.66 -0.54
N LEU A 54 -16.33 17.48 -0.24
CA LEU A 54 -16.87 16.23 -0.74
C LEU A 54 -18.24 16.00 -0.11
N VAL A 55 -19.27 15.92 -0.96
CA VAL A 55 -20.63 15.55 -0.54
C VAL A 55 -20.78 14.04 -0.70
N PRO A 56 -20.91 13.27 0.41
CA PRO A 56 -21.11 11.83 0.32
C PRO A 56 -22.50 11.56 -0.31
N VAL A 57 -22.48 10.95 -1.49
CA VAL A 57 -23.67 10.48 -2.20
C VAL A 57 -23.76 8.96 -2.05
N GLU A 58 -24.95 8.44 -1.73
CA GLU A 58 -25.19 6.99 -1.83
C GLU A 58 -25.19 6.56 -3.31
N PRO A 59 -25.04 5.25 -3.61
CA PRO A 59 -24.95 4.71 -4.97
C PRO A 59 -26.10 5.09 -5.92
N TRP A 60 -27.17 5.71 -5.42
CA TRP A 60 -28.37 6.11 -6.15
C TRP A 60 -28.62 7.64 -6.19
N GLY A 61 -27.59 8.44 -5.90
CA GLY A 61 -27.66 9.90 -6.01
C GLY A 61 -28.44 10.61 -4.89
N GLN A 62 -28.82 9.88 -3.84
CA GLN A 62 -29.37 10.49 -2.62
C GLN A 62 -28.25 10.88 -1.66
N PRO A 63 -28.36 12.01 -0.93
CA PRO A 63 -27.40 12.37 0.10
C PRO A 63 -27.38 11.29 1.19
N ALA A 64 -26.22 10.68 1.44
CA ALA A 64 -26.08 9.66 2.46
C ALA A 64 -26.41 10.22 3.86
N SER A 65 -27.18 9.49 4.65
CA SER A 65 -27.48 9.85 6.04
C SER A 65 -26.29 9.55 6.95
N VAL A 66 -25.24 10.37 6.83
CA VAL A 66 -23.97 10.20 7.58
C VAL A 66 -23.85 11.29 8.67
N PRO A 67 -23.31 10.97 9.87
CA PRO A 67 -22.82 11.98 10.79
C PRO A 67 -21.79 12.88 10.08
N GLY A 68 -22.13 14.15 9.90
CA GLY A 68 -21.37 15.10 9.07
C GLY A 68 -22.22 15.85 8.04
N ARG A 69 -23.45 15.41 7.77
CA ARG A 69 -24.38 16.13 6.88
C ARG A 69 -24.60 17.60 7.29
N ARG A 70 -24.82 17.86 8.58
CA ARG A 70 -24.98 19.22 9.10
C ARG A 70 -23.74 20.09 8.89
N LEU A 71 -22.55 19.49 8.98
CA LEU A 71 -21.28 20.16 8.76
C LEU A 71 -21.08 20.51 7.28
N VAL A 72 -21.43 19.60 6.39
CA VAL A 72 -21.39 19.82 4.93
C VAL A 72 -22.40 20.90 4.54
N GLU A 73 -23.63 20.83 5.07
CA GLU A 73 -24.67 21.86 4.87
C GLU A 73 -24.23 23.23 5.40
N GLU A 74 -23.62 23.29 6.58
CA GLU A 74 -23.07 24.50 7.18
C GLU A 74 -21.98 25.13 6.30
N LEU A 75 -21.03 24.32 5.82
CA LEU A 75 -19.94 24.80 4.96
C LEU A 75 -20.45 25.24 3.59
N ILE A 76 -21.41 24.52 3.01
CA ILE A 76 -22.06 24.93 1.75
C ILE A 76 -22.83 26.24 1.94
N ALA A 77 -23.56 26.40 3.05
CA ALA A 77 -24.26 27.64 3.39
C ALA A 77 -23.29 28.81 3.60
N ALA A 78 -22.09 28.54 4.10
CA ALA A 78 -21.00 29.50 4.21
C ALA A 78 -20.30 29.81 2.87
N GLY A 79 -20.65 29.13 1.77
CA GLY A 79 -20.13 29.41 0.43
C GLY A 79 -19.16 28.36 -0.13
N ALA A 80 -18.99 27.22 0.54
CA ALA A 80 -18.22 26.11 -0.01
C ALA A 80 -18.92 25.50 -1.23
N ILE A 81 -18.14 25.06 -2.21
CA ILE A 81 -18.66 24.32 -3.35
C ILE A 81 -18.73 22.83 -2.97
N GLY A 82 -19.95 22.31 -2.85
CA GLY A 82 -20.16 20.87 -2.77
C GLY A 82 -19.75 20.19 -4.07
N TYR A 83 -18.89 19.18 -4.00
CA TYR A 83 -18.61 18.30 -5.14
C TYR A 83 -18.90 16.85 -4.76
N CYS A 84 -19.61 16.15 -5.63
CA CYS A 84 -19.87 14.72 -5.49
C CYS A 84 -18.83 13.96 -6.32
N TRP A 85 -18.21 12.94 -5.72
CA TRP A 85 -17.44 11.96 -6.50
C TRP A 85 -18.42 11.00 -7.16
N GLY A 86 -18.79 11.28 -8.41
CA GLY A 86 -19.39 10.27 -9.27
C GLY A 86 -18.28 9.40 -9.86
N PRO A 87 -18.47 8.08 -10.04
CA PRO A 87 -17.47 7.20 -10.64
C PRO A 87 -17.12 7.52 -12.11
N ASP A 88 -17.61 8.62 -12.70
CA ASP A 88 -17.53 8.85 -14.15
C ASP A 88 -17.15 10.27 -14.60
N ILE A 89 -16.44 11.04 -13.77
CA ILE A 89 -15.84 12.33 -14.22
C ILE A 89 -14.33 12.37 -13.96
N ALA A 90 -13.64 11.31 -14.38
CA ALA A 90 -12.30 11.43 -14.94
C ALA A 90 -12.39 11.89 -16.41
N GLY A 91 -13.21 12.93 -16.67
CA GLY A 91 -13.40 13.54 -17.97
C GLY A 91 -12.39 14.66 -18.16
N GLY A 92 -11.18 14.30 -18.55
CA GLY A 92 -10.11 15.28 -18.81
C GLY A 92 -8.90 14.73 -19.54
N ASP A 93 -8.99 13.60 -20.24
CA ASP A 93 -8.01 13.18 -21.25
C ASP A 93 -8.64 12.25 -22.31
N ALA A 94 -9.93 12.46 -22.60
CA ALA A 94 -10.60 11.82 -23.73
C ALA A 94 -10.39 12.63 -25.02
N ILE A 95 -9.16 13.06 -25.35
CA ILE A 95 -8.82 13.50 -26.70
C ILE A 95 -7.44 12.96 -27.08
N ARG A 96 -7.46 12.02 -28.04
CA ARG A 96 -6.34 11.37 -28.74
C ARG A 96 -5.67 10.19 -28.03
N ALA A 97 -6.46 9.24 -27.56
CA ALA A 97 -6.10 7.84 -27.79
C ALA A 97 -6.24 7.55 -29.29
N GLY A 98 -5.24 8.01 -30.06
CA GLY A 98 -5.04 7.56 -31.43
C GLY A 98 -5.00 6.04 -31.43
N ARG A 99 -5.64 5.46 -32.43
CA ARG A 99 -5.67 4.03 -32.71
C ARG A 99 -4.25 3.53 -32.96
N HIS A 100 -3.52 3.30 -31.88
CA HIS A 100 -2.40 2.38 -31.86
C HIS A 100 -2.87 1.21 -31.00
N ALA A 101 -3.47 0.24 -31.68
CA ALA A 101 -3.48 -1.13 -31.21
C ALA A 101 -2.04 -1.64 -31.20
N THR A 102 -1.22 -1.13 -30.28
CA THR A 102 -0.01 -1.79 -29.83
C THR A 102 -0.48 -2.87 -28.87
N SER A 103 0.01 -4.09 -29.08
CA SER A 103 -0.22 -5.31 -28.30
C SER A 103 -0.16 -5.07 -26.79
N GLY A 104 -1.25 -4.57 -26.21
CA GLY A 104 -1.35 -4.32 -24.78
C GLY A 104 -1.24 -5.64 -24.05
N GLN A 105 -0.50 -5.64 -22.95
CA GLN A 105 -0.43 -6.81 -22.08
C GLN A 105 -1.85 -7.18 -21.63
N GLN A 106 -2.30 -8.36 -22.06
CA GLN A 106 -3.58 -8.92 -21.64
C GLN A 106 -3.38 -9.70 -20.34
N GLU A 107 -4.46 -9.83 -19.57
CA GLU A 107 -4.43 -10.72 -18.41
C GLU A 107 -4.01 -12.13 -18.82
N SER A 108 -3.29 -12.81 -17.94
CA SER A 108 -2.88 -14.19 -18.15
C SER A 108 -3.78 -15.15 -17.34
N PRO A 109 -4.76 -15.83 -17.97
CA PRO A 109 -5.57 -16.84 -17.29
C PRO A 109 -4.73 -17.99 -16.70
N LEU A 110 -3.63 -18.33 -17.37
CA LEU A 110 -2.71 -19.37 -16.89
C LEU A 110 -2.00 -18.94 -15.60
N ALA A 111 -1.53 -17.70 -15.52
CA ALA A 111 -0.91 -17.17 -14.30
C ALA A 111 -1.93 -17.10 -13.15
N ALA A 112 -3.16 -16.65 -13.43
CA ALA A 112 -4.24 -16.62 -12.46
C ALA A 112 -4.54 -18.03 -11.91
N ARG A 113 -4.67 -19.04 -12.78
CA ARG A 113 -4.85 -20.43 -12.36
C ARG A 113 -3.68 -20.97 -11.54
N ARG A 114 -2.43 -20.62 -11.88
CA ARG A 114 -1.24 -21.03 -11.12
C ARG A 114 -1.20 -20.43 -9.71
N LEU A 115 -1.62 -19.17 -9.56
CA LEU A 115 -1.75 -18.53 -8.25
C LEU A 115 -2.80 -19.24 -7.38
N LEU A 116 -3.95 -19.60 -7.97
CA LEU A 116 -5.06 -20.23 -7.25
C LEU A 116 -4.84 -21.73 -6.97
N ALA A 117 -4.16 -22.45 -7.85
CA ALA A 117 -3.96 -23.91 -7.71
C ALA A 117 -2.94 -24.29 -6.63
N SER A 118 -1.97 -23.42 -6.36
CA SER A 118 -0.90 -23.68 -5.38
C SER A 118 -0.59 -22.40 -4.58
N PRO A 119 -1.55 -21.88 -3.79
CA PRO A 119 -1.43 -20.58 -3.16
C PRO A 119 -0.28 -20.49 -2.15
N ASP A 120 0.06 -21.60 -1.49
CA ASP A 120 1.18 -21.65 -0.55
C ASP A 120 2.56 -21.58 -1.24
N ASP A 121 2.65 -21.79 -2.56
CA ASP A 121 3.94 -21.72 -3.27
C ASP A 121 4.41 -20.28 -3.52
N TRP A 122 3.62 -19.28 -3.14
CA TRP A 122 3.88 -17.87 -3.44
C TRP A 122 4.20 -17.07 -2.18
N LEU A 123 5.08 -16.09 -2.33
CA LEU A 123 5.33 -15.03 -1.36
C LEU A 123 4.80 -13.72 -1.94
N ILE A 124 3.94 -13.04 -1.18
CA ILE A 124 3.18 -11.87 -1.61
C ILE A 124 3.85 -10.60 -1.08
N HIS A 125 4.17 -9.67 -1.98
CA HIS A 125 4.57 -8.32 -1.64
C HIS A 125 3.55 -7.31 -2.16
N CYS A 126 2.76 -6.73 -1.26
CA CYS A 126 1.86 -5.63 -1.58
C CYS A 126 2.63 -4.31 -1.62
N THR A 127 2.55 -3.62 -2.76
CA THR A 127 3.05 -2.26 -2.94
C THR A 127 2.12 -1.25 -2.32
N ARG A 128 2.67 -0.13 -1.83
CA ARG A 128 1.90 0.91 -1.15
C ARG A 128 2.12 2.25 -1.85
N GLY A 129 1.15 3.15 -1.70
CA GLY A 129 1.32 4.54 -2.11
C GLY A 129 2.40 5.24 -1.28
N ARG A 130 2.98 6.31 -1.83
CA ARG A 130 4.02 7.11 -1.16
C ARG A 130 3.46 8.46 -0.73
N GLY A 131 3.77 8.86 0.49
CA GLY A 131 3.53 10.24 0.98
C GLY A 131 4.76 11.15 0.88
N GLY A 132 5.83 10.71 0.21
CA GLY A 132 7.13 11.38 0.17
C GLY A 132 8.03 10.84 -0.94
N PRO A 133 9.36 11.13 -0.92
CA PRO A 133 10.29 10.75 -1.98
C PRO A 133 10.22 9.26 -2.31
N TRP A 134 10.51 8.86 -3.55
CA TRP A 134 10.70 7.45 -3.87
C TRP A 134 11.90 6.86 -3.12
N PRO A 135 11.94 5.55 -2.84
CA PRO A 135 13.17 4.90 -2.38
C PRO A 135 14.31 5.20 -3.36
N GLY A 136 15.45 5.69 -2.83
CA GLY A 136 16.60 6.14 -3.61
C GLY A 136 16.52 7.57 -4.16
N GLN A 137 15.41 8.29 -3.96
CA GLN A 137 15.26 9.70 -4.32
C GLN A 137 15.58 10.58 -3.10
N SER A 138 16.35 11.65 -3.31
CA SER A 138 16.58 12.63 -2.25
C SER A 138 15.37 13.54 -2.04
N GLU A 139 15.27 14.11 -0.85
CA GLU A 139 14.21 15.07 -0.52
C GLU A 139 14.25 16.31 -1.44
N ALA A 140 15.44 16.76 -1.85
CA ALA A 140 15.61 17.87 -2.79
C ALA A 140 15.09 17.49 -4.19
N GLN A 141 15.48 16.31 -4.71
CA GLN A 141 14.98 15.81 -5.99
C GLN A 141 13.46 15.63 -5.99
N PHE A 142 12.89 15.20 -4.86
CA PHE A 142 11.46 15.06 -4.72
C PHE A 142 10.75 16.42 -4.76
N ARG A 143 11.26 17.43 -4.06
CA ARG A 143 10.72 18.80 -4.10
C ARG A 143 10.84 19.42 -5.49
N ASP A 144 11.98 19.26 -6.15
CA ASP A 144 12.15 19.72 -7.53
C ASP A 144 11.13 19.05 -8.45
N TRP A 145 10.91 17.74 -8.29
CA TRP A 145 9.90 17.02 -9.05
C TRP A 145 8.48 17.51 -8.75
N LEU A 146 8.14 17.78 -7.47
CA LEU A 146 6.85 18.38 -7.09
C LEU A 146 6.63 19.74 -7.77
N LEU A 147 7.65 20.60 -7.76
CA LEU A 147 7.59 21.95 -8.33
C LEU A 147 7.50 21.93 -9.87
N LEU A 148 8.24 21.02 -10.52
CA LEU A 148 8.35 20.95 -11.97
C LEU A 148 7.25 20.12 -12.64
N SER A 149 6.48 19.33 -11.89
CA SER A 149 5.44 18.48 -12.46
C SER A 149 4.13 19.21 -12.75
N VAL A 150 3.96 20.44 -12.28
CA VAL A 150 2.77 21.27 -12.57
C VAL A 150 2.67 21.52 -14.08
N PRO A 151 1.50 21.30 -14.72
CA PRO A 151 0.17 21.08 -14.14
C PRO A 151 -0.23 19.61 -13.95
N ARG A 152 0.64 18.64 -14.21
CA ARG A 152 0.30 17.22 -14.08
C ARG A 152 0.38 16.78 -12.61
N PRO A 153 -0.71 16.25 -12.03
CA PRO A 153 -0.67 15.71 -10.69
C PRO A 153 0.32 14.54 -10.64
N ILE A 154 1.15 14.54 -9.62
CA ILE A 154 2.10 13.45 -9.40
C ILE A 154 1.33 12.23 -8.90
N ASP A 155 1.48 11.11 -9.60
CA ASP A 155 0.89 9.83 -9.22
C ASP A 155 1.82 9.11 -8.24
N LEU A 156 1.46 9.14 -6.95
CA LEU A 156 2.10 8.38 -5.87
C LEU A 156 1.24 7.20 -5.40
N SER A 157 0.27 6.77 -6.21
CA SER A 157 -0.63 5.65 -5.89
C SER A 157 0.15 4.33 -5.75
N PRO A 158 -0.43 3.31 -5.08
CA PRO A 158 0.13 1.96 -5.06
C PRO A 158 0.43 1.42 -6.48
N LEU A 159 -0.45 1.70 -7.45
CA LEU A 159 -0.26 1.31 -8.84
C LEU A 159 0.95 2.02 -9.49
N ALA A 160 1.15 3.31 -9.21
CA ALA A 160 2.36 4.02 -9.67
C ALA A 160 3.64 3.44 -9.06
N THR A 161 3.61 3.11 -7.76
CA THR A 161 4.70 2.39 -7.08
C THR A 161 4.99 1.07 -7.78
N LEU A 162 3.96 0.29 -8.08
CA LEU A 162 4.09 -0.99 -8.77
C LEU A 162 4.67 -0.82 -10.19
N ARG A 163 4.18 0.14 -10.98
CA ARG A 163 4.72 0.46 -12.30
C ARG A 163 6.20 0.78 -12.24
N ARG A 164 6.63 1.54 -11.23
CA ARG A 164 8.04 1.86 -10.99
C ARG A 164 8.85 0.60 -10.67
N ILE A 165 8.39 -0.24 -9.74
CA ILE A 165 9.06 -1.50 -9.37
C ILE A 165 9.20 -2.42 -10.58
N VAL A 166 8.13 -2.59 -11.35
CA VAL A 166 8.10 -3.45 -12.55
C VAL A 166 9.03 -2.90 -13.63
N GLY A 167 8.96 -1.60 -13.92
CA GLY A 167 9.82 -0.97 -14.93
C GLY A 167 11.31 -0.98 -14.56
N GLN A 168 11.62 -0.69 -13.30
CA GLN A 168 13.00 -0.73 -12.78
C GLN A 168 13.50 -2.15 -12.53
N ARG A 169 12.58 -3.11 -12.41
CA ARG A 169 12.83 -4.50 -11.98
C ARG A 169 13.64 -4.54 -10.68
N HIS A 170 13.25 -3.67 -9.74
CA HIS A 170 13.98 -3.48 -8.49
C HIS A 170 13.01 -3.25 -7.34
N LEU A 171 13.21 -4.00 -6.26
CA LEU A 171 12.40 -3.89 -5.04
C LEU A 171 13.32 -3.46 -3.89
N ILE A 172 13.14 -2.23 -3.42
CA ILE A 172 14.02 -1.62 -2.42
C ILE A 172 13.41 -1.81 -1.03
N GLY A 173 14.18 -2.42 -0.12
CA GLY A 173 13.76 -2.65 1.26
C GLY A 173 13.60 -1.36 2.07
N GLY A 174 12.70 -1.40 3.05
CA GLY A 174 12.51 -0.34 4.04
C GLY A 174 13.03 -0.77 5.42
N GLY A 175 13.59 0.16 6.20
CA GLY A 175 14.11 -0.12 7.55
C GLY A 175 13.19 0.32 8.69
N THR A 176 12.12 1.05 8.41
CA THR A 176 11.34 1.79 9.43
C THR A 176 10.70 0.90 10.50
N THR A 177 10.36 -0.34 10.16
CA THR A 177 9.65 -1.28 11.07
C THR A 177 10.52 -2.47 11.48
N VAL A 178 11.82 -2.47 11.14
CA VAL A 178 12.75 -3.55 11.48
C VAL A 178 13.70 -3.12 12.57
N ARG A 179 13.90 -4.00 13.55
CA ARG A 179 14.86 -3.80 14.64
C ARG A 179 16.26 -3.59 14.04
N GLY A 180 16.96 -2.55 14.48
CA GLY A 180 18.27 -2.18 13.93
C GLY A 180 18.23 -1.26 12.70
N GLY A 181 17.03 -0.95 12.17
CA GLY A 181 16.88 -0.01 11.04
C GLY A 181 17.42 -0.53 9.71
N ARG A 182 17.88 -1.80 9.66
CA ARG A 182 18.39 -2.43 8.45
C ARG A 182 17.28 -2.52 7.39
N PRO A 183 17.50 -2.03 6.17
CA PRO A 183 16.52 -2.15 5.09
C PRO A 183 16.21 -3.62 4.80
N VAL A 184 14.93 -3.99 4.77
CA VAL A 184 14.49 -5.30 4.31
C VAL A 184 13.27 -5.18 3.40
N VAL A 185 13.11 -6.15 2.51
CA VAL A 185 11.86 -6.40 1.83
C VAL A 185 11.10 -7.48 2.58
N CYS A 186 9.85 -7.17 2.95
CA CYS A 186 8.94 -8.11 3.58
C CYS A 186 7.98 -8.74 2.56
N PHE A 187 7.65 -10.00 2.80
CA PHE A 187 6.65 -10.75 2.07
C PHE A 187 5.73 -11.48 3.05
N SER A 188 4.48 -11.68 2.65
CA SER A 188 3.58 -12.62 3.33
C SER A 188 3.61 -13.97 2.61
N ALA A 189 3.67 -15.06 3.36
CA ALA A 189 3.42 -16.40 2.80
C ALA A 189 1.95 -16.80 2.86
N ALA A 190 1.04 -15.94 3.35
CA ALA A 190 -0.38 -16.17 3.27
C ALA A 190 -0.87 -16.07 1.80
N PRO A 191 -1.91 -16.82 1.40
CA PRO A 191 -2.49 -16.73 0.06
C PRO A 191 -2.86 -15.30 -0.32
N LEU A 192 -2.68 -14.92 -1.59
CA LEU A 192 -2.95 -13.55 -2.07
C LEU A 192 -4.36 -13.06 -1.71
N LEU A 193 -5.39 -13.87 -1.96
CA LEU A 193 -6.77 -13.47 -1.66
C LEU A 193 -7.03 -13.34 -0.15
N ASP A 194 -6.35 -14.14 0.69
CA ASP A 194 -6.41 -13.98 2.15
C ASP A 194 -5.76 -12.68 2.60
N VAL A 195 -4.60 -12.33 2.04
CA VAL A 195 -3.90 -11.07 2.34
C VAL A 195 -4.77 -9.88 2.01
N ILE A 196 -5.45 -9.89 0.85
CA ILE A 196 -6.33 -8.79 0.44
C ILE A 196 -7.63 -8.78 1.23
N ALA A 197 -8.24 -9.94 1.52
CA ALA A 197 -9.48 -10.02 2.30
C ALA A 197 -9.30 -9.53 3.75
N ARG A 198 -8.12 -9.78 4.34
CA ARG A 198 -7.81 -9.39 5.73
C ARG A 198 -7.26 -7.96 5.86
N ARG A 199 -7.16 -7.23 4.74
CA ARG A 199 -6.61 -5.87 4.75
C ARG A 199 -7.35 -4.99 5.75
N THR A 200 -6.60 -4.27 6.56
CA THR A 200 -7.13 -3.40 7.61
C THR A 200 -6.52 -2.02 7.45
N PHE A 201 -7.38 -0.99 7.40
CA PHE A 201 -6.91 0.39 7.45
C PHE A 201 -6.27 0.64 8.82
N ARG A 202 -5.03 1.12 8.86
CA ARG A 202 -4.29 1.42 10.08
C ARG A 202 -4.34 2.93 10.33
N PRO A 203 -5.22 3.44 11.21
CA PRO A 203 -5.43 4.88 11.36
C PRO A 203 -4.16 5.63 11.78
N HIS A 204 -3.36 5.03 12.66
CA HIS A 204 -2.08 5.60 13.12
C HIS A 204 -0.99 5.69 12.02
N LEU A 205 -1.15 4.95 10.92
CA LEU A 205 -0.27 5.02 9.76
C LEU A 205 -0.92 5.74 8.57
N GLY A 206 -2.20 6.09 8.67
CA GLY A 206 -2.98 6.71 7.58
C GLY A 206 -3.04 5.88 6.31
N ARG A 207 -2.94 4.54 6.39
CA ARG A 207 -2.85 3.66 5.21
C ARG A 207 -3.38 2.26 5.47
N TRP A 208 -3.72 1.52 4.42
CA TRP A 208 -3.97 0.08 4.47
C TRP A 208 -2.66 -0.69 4.69
N ASP A 209 -2.72 -1.80 5.44
CA ASP A 209 -1.59 -2.70 5.62
C ASP A 209 -1.25 -3.49 4.35
N ALA A 210 -2.28 -3.95 3.64
CA ALA A 210 -2.20 -4.58 2.33
C ALA A 210 -3.07 -3.85 1.29
N GLU A 211 -2.42 -3.36 0.24
CA GLU A 211 -3.09 -2.79 -0.94
C GLU A 211 -3.19 -3.87 -2.04
N PRO A 212 -4.24 -3.86 -2.88
CA PRO A 212 -4.46 -4.84 -3.95
C PRO A 212 -3.55 -4.65 -5.17
N TYR A 213 -2.30 -4.26 -4.95
CA TYR A 213 -1.29 -4.03 -5.98
C TYR A 213 0.03 -4.63 -5.50
N GLY A 214 0.70 -5.41 -6.34
CA GLY A 214 1.96 -6.00 -5.91
C GLY A 214 2.54 -7.05 -6.83
N ILE A 215 3.48 -7.80 -6.27
CA ILE A 215 4.17 -8.91 -6.93
C ILE A 215 4.08 -10.15 -6.04
N ALA A 216 3.62 -11.26 -6.62
CA ALA A 216 3.71 -12.59 -6.05
C ALA A 216 4.95 -13.27 -6.64
N ILE A 217 5.88 -13.71 -5.79
CA ILE A 217 7.12 -14.38 -6.21
C ILE A 217 7.05 -15.84 -5.74
N LEU A 218 7.39 -16.79 -6.61
CA LEU A 218 7.49 -18.19 -6.22
C LEU A 218 8.45 -18.33 -5.04
N ARG A 219 8.03 -19.00 -3.98
CA ARG A 219 8.80 -19.21 -2.74
C ARG A 219 10.18 -19.79 -3.03
N ARG A 220 10.27 -20.75 -3.96
CA ARG A 220 11.55 -21.31 -4.41
C ARG A 220 12.46 -20.28 -5.08
N ALA A 221 11.91 -19.33 -5.83
CA ALA A 221 12.67 -18.27 -6.48
C ALA A 221 13.11 -17.22 -5.46
N ALA A 222 12.22 -16.81 -4.55
CA ALA A 222 12.54 -15.89 -3.47
C ALA A 222 13.65 -16.44 -2.56
N ARG A 223 13.63 -17.74 -2.22
CA ARG A 223 14.72 -18.41 -1.48
C ARG A 223 16.05 -18.34 -2.21
N ARG A 224 16.10 -18.56 -3.53
CA ARG A 224 17.33 -18.41 -4.33
C ARG A 224 17.88 -16.98 -4.30
N LEU A 225 17.02 -15.99 -4.08
CA LEU A 225 17.42 -14.59 -3.94
C LEU A 225 17.89 -14.25 -2.52
N GLY A 226 17.60 -15.08 -1.52
CA GLY A 226 18.00 -14.87 -0.11
C GLY A 226 16.85 -14.50 0.82
N ALA A 227 15.59 -14.70 0.41
CA ALA A 227 14.46 -14.57 1.30
C ALA A 227 14.39 -15.73 2.31
N GLU A 228 14.20 -15.40 3.59
CA GLU A 228 14.10 -16.36 4.69
C GLU A 228 12.87 -16.08 5.56
N PRO A 229 12.30 -17.11 6.21
CA PRO A 229 11.18 -16.92 7.11
C PRO A 229 11.62 -16.15 8.37
N VAL A 230 10.71 -15.31 8.85
CA VAL A 230 10.82 -14.59 10.12
C VAL A 230 10.76 -15.58 11.29
N ILE A 231 11.57 -15.32 12.31
CA ILE A 231 11.58 -16.01 13.58
C ILE A 231 10.77 -15.18 14.57
N TYR A 232 9.60 -15.69 14.93
CA TYR A 232 8.75 -15.07 15.93
C TYR A 232 9.22 -15.46 17.33
N VAL A 233 9.48 -14.46 18.17
CA VAL A 233 9.92 -14.65 19.56
C VAL A 233 8.86 -14.14 20.53
N ASP A 234 8.68 -14.84 21.65
CA ASP A 234 7.82 -14.39 22.74
C ASP A 234 8.49 -13.24 23.56
N PRO A 235 7.80 -12.65 24.56
CA PRO A 235 8.38 -11.58 25.38
C PRO A 235 9.66 -11.97 26.13
N ASP A 236 9.85 -13.26 26.40
CA ASP A 236 11.02 -13.81 27.10
C ASP A 236 12.17 -14.13 26.12
N GLY A 237 11.96 -13.91 24.82
CA GLY A 237 12.94 -14.11 23.76
C GLY A 237 12.98 -15.55 23.21
N ASN A 238 12.07 -16.42 23.63
CA ASN A 238 12.04 -17.80 23.15
C ASN A 238 11.34 -17.88 21.79
N PRO A 239 11.86 -18.68 20.83
CA PRO A 239 11.22 -18.88 19.55
C PRO A 239 9.89 -19.61 19.72
N ARG A 240 8.83 -19.08 19.11
CA ARG A 240 7.49 -19.67 19.18
C ARG A 240 7.38 -20.79 18.13
N ASN A 241 7.48 -22.04 18.57
CA ASN A 241 7.36 -23.20 17.67
C ASN A 241 5.88 -23.46 17.35
N ARG A 242 5.39 -23.00 16.19
CA ARG A 242 3.99 -23.21 15.76
C ARG A 242 3.84 -24.28 14.67
N GLN A 243 4.89 -25.04 14.34
CA GLN A 243 4.76 -26.18 13.44
C GLN A 243 4.24 -27.40 14.21
N GLY A 244 2.93 -27.42 14.43
CA GLY A 244 2.21 -28.63 14.83
C GLY A 244 2.15 -29.63 13.69
N ASN A 245 3.23 -30.38 13.47
CA ASN A 245 3.21 -31.61 12.69
C ASN A 245 3.91 -32.70 13.51
N SER A 246 3.12 -33.55 14.15
CA SER A 246 3.54 -34.81 14.75
C SER A 246 3.91 -35.79 13.63
N GLY A 247 5.21 -35.88 13.32
CA GLY A 247 5.85 -36.92 12.51
C GLY A 247 7.24 -37.17 13.07
N PRO A 248 7.78 -38.39 12.98
CA PRO A 248 8.91 -38.81 13.81
C PRO A 248 10.20 -38.09 13.40
N GLU A 249 10.94 -37.69 14.43
CA GLU A 249 12.38 -37.44 14.49
C GLU A 249 13.15 -37.68 13.18
N GLU A 250 13.58 -36.61 12.50
CA GLU A 250 14.99 -36.44 12.08
C GLU A 250 15.25 -35.05 11.44
N GLU A 251 16.36 -34.45 11.88
CA GLU A 251 17.25 -33.61 11.08
C GLU A 251 16.80 -32.17 10.68
N THR A 252 16.83 -31.25 11.64
CA THR A 252 17.70 -30.05 11.67
C THR A 252 17.21 -29.07 12.74
N ARG A 253 17.81 -29.11 13.93
CA ARG A 253 17.80 -27.98 14.86
C ARG A 253 18.58 -26.84 14.19
N PRO A 254 18.00 -25.66 13.86
CA PRO A 254 18.84 -24.50 13.65
C PRO A 254 19.37 -24.08 15.03
N ALA A 255 20.69 -23.92 15.11
CA ALA A 255 21.35 -23.35 16.26
C ALA A 255 20.85 -21.91 16.49
N VAL A 256 19.81 -21.74 17.31
CA VAL A 256 19.35 -20.43 17.80
C VAL A 256 19.74 -20.23 19.28
N GLU A 257 20.26 -21.26 19.95
CA GLU A 257 20.66 -21.19 21.37
C GLU A 257 22.04 -20.56 21.62
N ALA A 258 22.84 -20.25 20.58
CA ALA A 258 24.20 -19.76 20.78
C ALA A 258 24.39 -18.23 20.71
N ASP A 259 23.40 -17.44 20.25
CA ASP A 259 23.69 -16.06 19.83
C ASP A 259 22.86 -14.96 20.50
N CYS A 260 22.11 -15.29 21.56
CA CYS A 260 21.29 -14.31 22.31
C CYS A 260 21.79 -14.03 23.73
N ARG A 261 22.83 -14.72 24.21
CA ARG A 261 23.44 -14.46 25.52
C ARG A 261 24.92 -14.17 25.36
N GLY A 262 25.28 -12.89 25.28
CA GLY A 262 26.63 -12.44 25.58
C GLY A 262 27.48 -11.90 24.42
N VAL A 263 26.92 -11.08 23.52
CA VAL A 263 27.74 -10.24 22.63
C VAL A 263 27.61 -8.78 23.08
N GLU A 264 28.44 -8.37 24.03
CA GLU A 264 28.79 -6.96 24.22
C GLU A 264 29.79 -6.59 23.13
N GLY A 265 29.28 -6.20 21.96
CA GLY A 265 30.04 -5.73 20.80
C GLY A 265 29.12 -5.00 19.82
N PRO A 266 29.62 -4.04 19.02
CA PRO A 266 28.79 -3.17 18.19
C PRO A 266 28.27 -3.83 16.88
N GLU A 267 28.53 -5.12 16.66
CA GLU A 267 28.06 -5.84 15.46
C GLU A 267 26.77 -6.61 15.79
N GLU A 268 25.65 -6.18 15.21
CA GLU A 268 24.38 -6.91 15.30
C GLU A 268 24.53 -8.33 14.73
N PRO A 269 23.96 -9.37 15.37
CA PRO A 269 24.10 -10.73 14.90
C PRO A 269 23.54 -10.90 13.47
N PRO A 270 24.15 -11.75 12.62
CA PRO A 270 23.90 -11.82 11.18
C PRO A 270 22.43 -12.04 10.76
N ALA A 271 21.59 -12.55 11.68
CA ALA A 271 20.19 -12.88 11.47
C ALA A 271 19.19 -11.97 12.23
N ALA A 272 19.63 -10.89 12.87
CA ALA A 272 18.76 -10.01 13.66
C ALA A 272 17.53 -9.48 12.89
N TRP A 273 17.69 -9.24 11.59
CA TRP A 273 16.63 -8.79 10.69
C TRP A 273 15.48 -9.80 10.53
N ARG A 274 15.68 -11.07 10.89
CA ARG A 274 14.67 -12.13 10.90
C ARG A 274 13.85 -12.17 12.18
N ILE A 275 14.27 -11.49 13.24
CA ILE A 275 13.59 -11.58 14.54
C ILE A 275 12.40 -10.63 14.54
N GLN A 276 11.22 -11.15 14.89
CA GLN A 276 9.99 -10.38 15.08
C GLN A 276 9.41 -10.71 16.45
N PRO A 277 9.31 -9.74 17.38
CA PRO A 277 8.57 -9.94 18.62
C PRO A 277 7.11 -10.24 18.31
N CYS A 278 6.54 -11.23 18.99
CA CYS A 278 5.09 -11.42 18.99
C CYS A 278 4.48 -10.18 19.64
N GLY A 279 3.75 -9.37 18.86
CA GLY A 279 3.13 -8.16 19.38
C GLY A 279 2.11 -8.49 20.47
N GLN A 280 2.07 -7.69 21.54
CA GLN A 280 1.05 -7.82 22.59
C GLN A 280 -0.33 -7.33 22.12
N THR A 281 -0.36 -6.40 21.15
CA THR A 281 -1.59 -5.75 20.65
C THR A 281 -1.99 -6.23 19.25
N PHE A 282 -1.04 -6.64 18.41
CA PHE A 282 -1.28 -7.09 17.04
C PHE A 282 -0.47 -8.35 16.75
N ASP A 283 -1.16 -9.43 16.38
CA ASP A 283 -0.55 -10.70 16.02
C ASP A 283 -0.27 -10.76 14.51
N TRP A 284 0.98 -10.45 14.14
CA TRP A 284 1.48 -10.52 12.77
C TRP A 284 1.86 -11.94 12.33
N THR A 285 1.70 -12.96 13.18
CA THR A 285 2.08 -14.35 12.85
C THR A 285 1.20 -14.96 11.74
N VAL A 286 0.00 -14.42 11.54
CA VAL A 286 -0.93 -14.85 10.49
C VAL A 286 -0.33 -14.64 9.09
N GLU A 287 0.50 -13.61 8.90
CA GLU A 287 1.12 -13.32 7.61
C GLU A 287 2.22 -14.33 7.24
N ARG A 288 2.70 -15.14 8.20
CA ARG A 288 3.81 -16.09 8.03
C ARG A 288 4.98 -15.40 7.32
N GLU A 289 5.45 -14.28 7.89
CA GLU A 289 6.30 -13.29 7.22
C GLU A 289 7.63 -13.90 6.74
N TRP A 290 8.07 -13.48 5.55
CA TRP A 290 9.39 -13.72 5.00
C TRP A 290 10.09 -12.39 4.80
N ARG A 291 11.40 -12.34 5.04
CA ARG A 291 12.21 -11.14 4.84
C ARG A 291 13.39 -11.44 3.93
N MET A 292 13.86 -10.40 3.25
CA MET A 292 15.12 -10.41 2.52
C MET A 292 15.87 -9.10 2.82
N PRO A 293 17.16 -9.15 3.20
CA PRO A 293 17.91 -7.95 3.54
C PRO A 293 18.25 -7.13 2.29
N GLY A 294 18.18 -5.80 2.42
CA GLY A 294 18.57 -4.84 1.39
C GLY A 294 17.56 -4.71 0.27
N GLU A 295 18.07 -4.73 -0.96
CA GLU A 295 17.32 -4.56 -2.20
C GLU A 295 17.31 -5.86 -3.01
N ILE A 296 16.26 -6.05 -3.80
CA ILE A 296 16.06 -7.24 -4.62
C ILE A 296 16.10 -6.86 -6.08
N ASP A 297 17.13 -7.35 -6.77
CA ASP A 297 17.21 -7.31 -8.21
C ASP A 297 16.23 -8.33 -8.82
N LEU A 298 15.07 -7.85 -9.25
CA LEU A 298 14.04 -8.68 -9.85
C LEU A 298 14.44 -9.18 -11.25
N ARG A 299 15.49 -8.63 -11.89
CA ARG A 299 16.00 -9.14 -13.18
C ARG A 299 16.52 -10.59 -13.07
N ARG A 300 16.79 -11.06 -11.85
CA ARG A 300 17.20 -12.44 -11.55
C ARG A 300 16.04 -13.43 -11.55
N LEU A 301 14.78 -12.97 -11.65
CA LEU A 301 13.60 -13.81 -11.73
C LEU A 301 13.29 -14.17 -13.19
N GLY A 302 13.01 -15.44 -13.45
CA GLY A 302 12.51 -15.86 -14.75
C GLY A 302 11.06 -15.39 -15.00
N PRO A 303 10.56 -15.45 -16.25
CA PRO A 303 9.19 -15.05 -16.60
C PRO A 303 8.09 -15.81 -15.83
N ASN A 304 8.42 -16.99 -15.32
CA ASN A 304 7.52 -17.87 -14.56
C ASN A 304 7.73 -17.83 -13.05
N ASP A 305 8.72 -17.07 -12.56
CA ASP A 305 9.05 -16.98 -11.15
C ASP A 305 8.22 -15.93 -10.40
N ALA A 306 7.52 -15.05 -11.11
CA ALA A 306 6.65 -14.04 -10.51
C ALA A 306 5.36 -13.83 -11.30
N VAL A 307 4.36 -13.29 -10.61
CA VAL A 307 3.11 -12.78 -11.17
C VAL A 307 2.86 -11.41 -10.56
N VAL A 308 2.56 -10.42 -11.39
CA VAL A 308 2.19 -9.08 -10.94
C VAL A 308 0.67 -9.03 -10.79
N PHE A 309 0.18 -8.39 -9.74
CA PHE A 309 -1.27 -8.24 -9.52
C PHE A 309 -1.67 -6.78 -9.35
N VAL A 310 -2.86 -6.46 -9.87
CA VAL A 310 -3.53 -5.15 -9.77
C VAL A 310 -4.94 -5.32 -9.24
N ALA A 311 -5.57 -4.24 -8.79
CA ALA A 311 -6.92 -4.32 -8.25
C ALA A 311 -7.93 -4.68 -9.35
N ARG A 312 -7.95 -3.89 -10.42
CA ARG A 312 -9.00 -3.92 -11.43
C ARG A 312 -8.49 -4.41 -12.78
N ARG A 313 -9.39 -4.98 -13.59
CA ARG A 313 -9.05 -5.57 -14.89
C ARG A 313 -8.55 -4.55 -15.91
N ASP A 314 -9.08 -3.33 -15.88
CA ASP A 314 -8.69 -2.21 -16.76
C ASP A 314 -7.26 -1.72 -16.49
N GLU A 315 -6.71 -1.97 -15.30
CA GLU A 315 -5.37 -1.53 -14.89
C GLU A 315 -4.25 -2.42 -15.43
N VAL A 316 -4.57 -3.60 -15.92
CA VAL A 316 -3.60 -4.58 -16.44
C VAL A 316 -2.79 -4.00 -17.60
N ALA A 317 -3.46 -3.25 -18.49
CA ALA A 317 -2.81 -2.59 -19.62
C ALA A 317 -1.83 -1.48 -19.19
N ARG A 318 -1.92 -0.98 -17.95
CA ARG A 318 -0.99 0.05 -17.42
C ARG A 318 0.37 -0.53 -17.01
N LEU A 319 0.54 -1.85 -17.11
CA LEU A 319 1.76 -2.61 -16.80
C LEU A 319 2.29 -3.36 -18.04
N ASP A 320 2.12 -2.77 -19.23
CA ASP A 320 2.58 -3.31 -20.52
C ASP A 320 4.08 -3.63 -20.61
N ALA A 321 4.90 -2.93 -19.82
CA ALA A 321 6.34 -3.16 -19.71
C ALA A 321 6.71 -4.33 -18.75
N SER A 322 5.74 -5.06 -18.21
CA SER A 322 6.02 -6.11 -17.23
C SER A 322 6.66 -7.34 -17.89
N PRO A 323 7.82 -7.82 -17.41
CA PRO A 323 8.41 -9.07 -17.90
C PRO A 323 7.70 -10.31 -17.34
N TRP A 324 6.78 -10.12 -16.38
CA TRP A 324 5.96 -11.16 -15.77
C TRP A 324 4.50 -11.02 -16.17
N PRO A 325 3.73 -12.12 -16.17
CA PRO A 325 2.28 -12.04 -16.37
C PRO A 325 1.63 -11.13 -15.32
N VAL A 326 0.61 -10.39 -15.76
CA VAL A 326 -0.19 -9.51 -14.90
C VAL A 326 -1.60 -10.10 -14.80
N VAL A 327 -2.17 -10.07 -13.60
CA VAL A 327 -3.54 -10.51 -13.28
C VAL A 327 -4.26 -9.46 -12.45
N SER A 328 -5.58 -9.36 -12.52
CA SER A 328 -6.36 -8.54 -11.58
C SER A 328 -6.93 -9.37 -10.42
N ILE A 329 -7.11 -8.73 -9.26
CA ILE A 329 -7.83 -9.32 -8.12
C ILE A 329 -9.29 -9.63 -8.50
N GLU A 330 -9.94 -8.75 -9.28
CA GLU A 330 -11.28 -8.98 -9.83
C GLU A 330 -11.38 -10.31 -10.60
N THR A 331 -10.44 -10.57 -11.52
CA THR A 331 -10.40 -11.82 -12.28
C THR A 331 -10.14 -13.03 -11.39
N LEU A 332 -9.27 -12.92 -10.38
CA LEU A 332 -9.04 -14.00 -9.42
C LEU A 332 -10.30 -14.34 -8.62
N CYS A 333 -11.03 -13.34 -8.13
CA CYS A 333 -12.29 -13.54 -7.42
C CYS A 333 -13.33 -14.20 -8.33
N GLY A 334 -13.51 -13.70 -9.55
CA GLY A 334 -14.44 -14.29 -10.51
C GLY A 334 -14.13 -15.74 -10.87
N LEU A 335 -12.85 -16.13 -10.92
CA LEU A 335 -12.45 -17.53 -11.13
C LEU A 335 -12.79 -18.42 -9.92
N VAL A 336 -12.64 -17.91 -8.70
CA VAL A 336 -13.02 -18.63 -7.47
C VAL A 336 -14.54 -18.83 -7.41
N ASP A 337 -15.31 -17.83 -7.79
CA ASP A 337 -16.78 -17.90 -7.82
C ASP A 337 -17.29 -18.90 -8.86
N GLN A 338 -16.69 -18.92 -10.05
CA GLN A 338 -17.02 -19.88 -11.12
C GLN A 338 -16.65 -21.32 -10.76
N ALA A 339 -15.62 -21.52 -9.94
CA ALA A 339 -15.15 -22.85 -9.56
C ALA A 339 -16.10 -23.60 -8.62
N GLY A 340 -17.09 -22.92 -8.01
CA GLY A 340 -18.20 -23.54 -7.27
C GLY A 340 -17.77 -24.45 -6.11
N SER A 341 -17.92 -23.98 -4.87
CA SER A 341 -17.70 -24.69 -3.58
C SER A 341 -16.24 -24.83 -3.10
N GLY A 342 -15.81 -23.82 -2.33
CA GLY A 342 -14.66 -23.84 -1.42
C GLY A 342 -14.88 -22.78 -0.32
N PRO A 343 -14.17 -22.82 0.82
CA PRO A 343 -14.47 -22.08 2.06
C PRO A 343 -14.36 -20.54 1.98
N TRP A 344 -14.27 -19.97 0.78
CA TRP A 344 -13.92 -18.58 0.48
C TRP A 344 -15.13 -17.63 0.40
N ARG A 345 -16.36 -18.16 0.47
CA ARG A 345 -17.60 -17.39 0.20
C ARG A 345 -17.92 -16.28 1.19
N ASP A 346 -17.35 -16.30 2.39
CA ASP A 346 -17.80 -15.40 3.47
C ASP A 346 -16.86 -14.21 3.76
N GLN A 347 -15.78 -13.99 3.00
CA GLN A 347 -14.77 -12.98 3.36
C GLN A 347 -14.29 -12.04 2.23
N VAL A 348 -14.79 -12.18 1.00
CA VAL A 348 -14.35 -11.33 -0.13
C VAL A 348 -15.48 -10.41 -0.57
N ALA A 349 -15.95 -9.56 0.34
CA ALA A 349 -16.62 -8.33 -0.07
C ALA A 349 -15.51 -7.27 -0.22
N LEU A 350 -15.09 -7.00 -1.46
CA LEU A 350 -14.26 -5.83 -1.76
C LEU A 350 -15.09 -4.58 -1.43
N PRO A 351 -14.66 -3.69 -0.50
CA PRO A 351 -15.32 -2.41 -0.29
C PRO A 351 -15.02 -1.41 -1.42
#